data_AF-A0A3D2KFL7-F1
#
_entry.id   AF-A0A3D2KFL7-F1
#
_cell.length_a   1.000
_cell.length_b   1.000
_cell.length_c   1.000
_cell.angle_alpha   90.00
_cell.angle_beta   90.00
_cell.angle_gamma   90.00
#
_symmetry.space_group_name_H-M   'P 1'
#
loop_
_entity.id
_entity.type
_entity.pdbx_description
1 polymer ?
#
loop_
_entity_poly.entity_id
_entity_poly.type
_entity_poly.pdbx_seq_one_letter_code
_entity_poly.pdbx_strand_id
1 'polypeptide(L)'
;MKKTCLTFASNEKGKIYIYGTGKFGRAIKAYLYEYLEDILITGFIVSDGLKDVDTIEGIPVYNLSEVTFLEEDRIIVGADSWFFHDIIPNIICSKCRNVYVLNAAEKASALVVAKLKEKEICVSDDIIDCGSFKIPNLFLKAKDDMASLIIYALEFGDLVLPYLGDESMIDEGVYEYNDVNLESIPGGGVVLDCGANVGTFSARAAAMGLDVYAFEPAPVPIKWLEMTKKLYKDSIHIEKYALADYEGKTQFYLSDSSIGAGSIEDRGNKGEKIDVDVTTVDNFVEKNNLQRVDFIKADIEGAERQMLRGARKTLKNFAPQLSLCTYHCFDDISAMTDIILEANPNYKIVYAWKKLYAWVEK
;
A
#
# COMPACT_ATOMS: atom_id res chain seq x y z
N MET A 1 -24.99 2.44 -7.51
CA MET A 1 -23.52 2.41 -7.57
C MET A 1 -22.99 3.80 -7.25
N LYS A 2 -22.00 3.93 -6.36
CA LYS A 2 -21.29 5.21 -6.20
C LYS A 2 -20.57 5.50 -7.53
N LYS A 3 -20.65 6.73 -8.04
CA LYS A 3 -19.89 7.13 -9.24
C LYS A 3 -18.42 7.24 -8.85
N THR A 4 -17.54 6.52 -9.53
CA THR A 4 -16.07 6.70 -9.48
C THR A 4 -15.64 7.72 -10.55
N CYS A 5 -14.44 8.27 -10.42
CA CYS A 5 -13.82 9.14 -11.41
C CYS A 5 -13.78 8.47 -12.80
N LEU A 6 -13.42 7.18 -12.86
CA LEU A 6 -13.40 6.41 -14.11
C LEU A 6 -14.80 6.34 -14.74
N THR A 7 -15.84 5.98 -13.96
CA THR A 7 -17.22 5.94 -14.48
C THR A 7 -17.79 7.31 -14.82
N PHE A 8 -17.32 8.36 -14.17
CA PHE A 8 -17.70 9.74 -14.47
C PHE A 8 -17.07 10.22 -15.78
N ALA A 9 -15.80 9.87 -16.00
CA ALA A 9 -15.03 10.21 -17.19
C ALA A 9 -15.43 9.38 -18.42
N SER A 10 -15.84 8.12 -18.24
CA SER A 10 -16.22 7.21 -19.35
C SER A 10 -17.54 7.55 -20.04
N ASN A 11 -18.31 8.55 -19.57
CA ASN A 11 -19.50 9.00 -20.28
C ASN A 11 -19.08 9.63 -21.62
N GLU A 12 -19.67 9.21 -22.74
CA GLU A 12 -19.21 9.61 -24.08
C GLU A 12 -19.65 11.03 -24.49
N LYS A 13 -20.50 11.69 -23.69
CA LYS A 13 -21.02 13.02 -24.02
C LYS A 13 -20.18 14.14 -23.39
N GLY A 14 -19.90 15.16 -24.19
CA GLY A 14 -19.28 16.41 -23.73
C GLY A 14 -17.78 16.35 -23.51
N LYS A 15 -17.18 17.54 -23.41
CA LYS A 15 -15.74 17.74 -23.20
C LYS A 15 -15.35 17.40 -21.77
N ILE A 16 -14.12 16.91 -21.60
CA ILE A 16 -13.56 16.55 -20.29
C ILE A 16 -12.42 17.51 -19.96
N TYR A 17 -12.51 18.17 -18.81
CA TYR A 17 -11.49 19.07 -18.30
C TYR A 17 -10.96 18.60 -16.95
N ILE A 18 -9.69 18.87 -16.69
CA ILE A 18 -9.06 18.64 -15.39
C ILE A 18 -8.76 19.99 -14.74
N TYR A 19 -9.22 20.17 -13.50
CA TYR A 19 -8.91 21.38 -12.73
C TYR A 19 -7.57 21.26 -12.01
N GLY A 20 -6.64 22.16 -12.33
CA GLY A 20 -5.29 22.26 -11.78
C GLY A 20 -4.22 21.63 -12.67
N THR A 21 -3.08 22.30 -12.79
CA THR A 21 -1.90 21.86 -13.58
C THR A 21 -0.78 21.24 -12.73
N GLY A 22 -0.95 21.26 -11.40
CA GLY A 22 0.00 20.71 -10.44
C GLY A 22 0.01 19.18 -10.36
N LYS A 23 0.64 18.66 -9.29
CA LYS A 23 0.85 17.22 -9.04
C LYS A 23 -0.41 16.38 -9.30
N PHE A 24 -1.53 16.73 -8.68
CA PHE A 24 -2.77 15.96 -8.83
C PHE A 24 -3.44 16.06 -10.20
N GLY A 25 -3.35 17.21 -10.87
CA GLY A 25 -3.92 17.35 -12.22
C GLY A 25 -3.22 16.44 -13.22
N ARG A 26 -1.88 16.42 -13.19
CA ARG A 26 -1.07 15.51 -14.00
C ARG A 26 -1.32 14.05 -13.64
N ALA A 27 -1.50 13.76 -12.35
CA ALA A 27 -1.82 12.43 -11.88
C ALA A 27 -3.19 11.92 -12.34
N ILE A 28 -4.23 12.77 -12.30
CA ILE A 28 -5.55 12.45 -12.86
C ILE A 28 -5.42 12.13 -14.36
N LYS A 29 -4.69 12.96 -15.10
CA LYS A 29 -4.46 12.74 -16.53
C LYS A 29 -3.83 11.36 -16.78
N ALA A 30 -2.77 11.03 -16.05
CA ALA A 30 -2.10 9.73 -16.16
C ALA A 30 -3.05 8.57 -15.85
N TYR A 31 -3.81 8.68 -14.76
CA TYR A 31 -4.80 7.70 -14.30
C TYR A 31 -5.92 7.46 -15.31
N LEU A 32 -6.50 8.53 -15.87
CA LEU A 32 -7.57 8.42 -16.86
C LEU A 32 -7.09 7.77 -18.15
N TYR A 33 -5.93 8.18 -18.68
CA TYR A 33 -5.36 7.57 -19.88
C TYR A 33 -4.86 6.14 -19.66
N GLU A 34 -4.64 5.71 -18.42
CA GLU A 34 -4.25 4.33 -18.12
C GLU A 34 -5.43 3.37 -18.20
N TYR A 35 -6.60 3.81 -17.73
CA TYR A 35 -7.73 2.91 -17.50
C TYR A 35 -8.95 3.15 -18.37
N LEU A 36 -8.92 4.16 -19.24
CA LEU A 36 -9.99 4.43 -20.20
C LEU A 36 -9.44 4.47 -21.61
N GLU A 37 -9.94 3.56 -22.44
CA GLU A 37 -9.72 3.57 -23.87
C GLU A 37 -10.43 4.79 -24.50
N ASP A 38 -9.81 5.37 -25.54
CA ASP A 38 -10.37 6.45 -26.37
C ASP A 38 -10.83 7.74 -25.64
N ILE A 39 -10.37 7.95 -24.40
CA ILE A 39 -10.65 9.21 -23.68
C ILE A 39 -9.86 10.38 -24.28
N LEU A 40 -10.51 11.54 -24.46
CA LEU A 40 -9.85 12.78 -24.84
C LEU A 40 -10.04 13.86 -23.76
N ILE A 41 -8.96 14.17 -23.05
CA ILE A 41 -8.92 15.32 -22.14
C ILE A 41 -8.80 16.58 -22.98
N THR A 42 -9.84 17.41 -22.94
CA THR A 42 -9.97 18.63 -23.74
C THR A 42 -9.05 19.74 -23.26
N GLY A 43 -8.80 19.84 -21.96
CA GLY A 43 -7.96 20.88 -21.40
C GLY A 43 -7.74 20.76 -19.90
N PHE A 44 -6.67 21.39 -19.43
CA PHE A 44 -6.53 21.76 -18.04
C PHE A 44 -7.18 23.11 -17.80
N ILE A 45 -7.72 23.30 -16.59
CA ILE A 45 -8.34 24.54 -16.16
C ILE A 45 -7.68 25.01 -14.88
N VAL A 46 -7.38 26.29 -14.79
CA VAL A 46 -6.89 26.94 -13.56
C VAL A 46 -7.79 28.13 -13.22
N SER A 47 -7.70 28.61 -11.97
CA SER A 47 -8.41 29.85 -11.60
C SER A 47 -7.90 31.03 -12.43
N ASP A 48 -8.78 32.00 -12.69
CA ASP A 48 -8.42 33.17 -13.49
C ASP A 48 -7.21 33.91 -12.91
N GLY A 49 -6.23 34.20 -13.77
CA GLY A 49 -4.98 34.87 -13.38
C GLY A 49 -3.89 33.93 -12.83
N LEU A 50 -4.17 32.63 -12.70
CA LEU A 50 -3.19 31.61 -12.30
C LEU A 50 -2.62 30.81 -13.48
N LYS A 51 -3.02 31.11 -14.72
CA LYS A 51 -2.46 30.49 -15.91
C LYS A 51 -1.03 31.00 -16.16
N ASP A 52 -0.06 30.13 -15.96
CA ASP A 52 1.37 30.38 -16.13
C ASP A 52 1.96 29.71 -17.39
N VAL A 53 1.29 28.68 -17.90
CA VAL A 53 1.67 27.95 -19.13
C VAL A 53 0.47 27.76 -20.05
N ASP A 54 0.73 27.67 -21.36
CA ASP A 54 -0.34 27.47 -22.36
C ASP A 54 -0.72 26.01 -22.58
N THR A 55 0.21 25.08 -22.35
CA THR A 55 -0.03 23.64 -22.53
C THR A 55 0.70 22.81 -21.48
N ILE A 56 0.15 21.63 -21.19
CA ILE A 56 0.77 20.58 -20.37
C ILE A 56 0.77 19.31 -21.22
N GLU A 57 1.95 18.87 -21.65
CA GLU A 57 2.11 17.65 -22.46
C GLU A 57 1.18 17.63 -23.68
N GLY A 58 1.09 18.77 -24.38
CA GLY A 58 0.26 18.95 -25.57
C GLY A 58 -1.23 19.25 -25.31
N ILE A 59 -1.69 19.16 -24.06
CA ILE A 59 -3.08 19.50 -23.69
C ILE A 59 -3.15 20.99 -23.32
N PRO A 60 -4.09 21.77 -23.88
CA PRO A 60 -4.20 23.20 -23.62
C PRO A 60 -4.60 23.49 -22.16
N VAL A 61 -4.10 24.61 -21.64
CA VAL A 61 -4.46 25.16 -20.33
C VAL A 61 -5.30 26.41 -20.53
N TYR A 62 -6.43 26.48 -19.82
CA TYR A 62 -7.35 27.60 -19.85
C TYR A 62 -7.48 28.24 -18.48
N ASN A 63 -7.63 29.57 -18.45
CA ASN A 63 -8.29 30.23 -17.33
C ASN A 63 -9.77 29.75 -17.29
N LEU A 64 -10.35 29.64 -16.11
CA LEU A 64 -11.73 29.15 -15.96
C LEU A 64 -12.74 29.99 -16.78
N SER A 65 -12.53 31.30 -16.87
CA SER A 65 -13.36 32.23 -17.65
C SER A 65 -13.22 32.10 -19.17
N GLU A 66 -12.15 31.47 -19.67
CA GLU A 66 -11.93 31.25 -21.11
C GLU A 66 -12.79 30.10 -21.66
N VAL A 67 -13.33 29.25 -20.79
CA VAL A 67 -14.10 28.07 -21.17
C VAL A 67 -15.60 28.34 -21.05
N THR A 68 -16.32 28.19 -22.15
CA THR A 68 -17.80 28.13 -22.12
C THR A 68 -18.24 26.67 -22.03
N PHE A 69 -18.86 26.30 -20.91
CA PHE A 69 -19.29 24.92 -20.66
C PHE A 69 -20.67 24.63 -21.25
N LEU A 70 -20.78 23.49 -21.92
CA LEU A 70 -22.05 22.87 -22.30
C LEU A 70 -22.61 22.02 -21.15
N GLU A 71 -23.88 21.61 -21.25
CA GLU A 71 -24.56 20.86 -20.18
C GLU A 71 -23.93 19.49 -19.95
N GLU A 72 -23.36 18.89 -20.98
CA GLU A 72 -22.66 17.61 -20.98
C GLU A 72 -21.17 17.70 -20.62
N ASP A 73 -20.60 18.91 -20.58
CA ASP A 73 -19.18 19.09 -20.25
C ASP A 73 -18.92 18.75 -18.78
N ARG A 74 -17.71 18.24 -18.53
CA ARG A 74 -17.31 17.66 -17.25
C ARG A 74 -16.00 18.23 -16.76
N ILE A 75 -15.92 18.50 -15.46
CA ILE A 75 -14.69 18.91 -14.78
C ILE A 75 -14.34 17.88 -13.73
N ILE A 76 -13.09 17.43 -13.74
CA ILE A 76 -12.52 16.53 -12.74
C ILE A 76 -11.52 17.31 -11.89
N VAL A 77 -11.68 17.27 -10.57
CA VAL A 77 -10.92 18.08 -9.61
C VAL A 77 -10.11 17.18 -8.69
N GLY A 78 -8.79 17.39 -8.69
CA GLY A 78 -7.82 16.68 -7.84
C GLY A 78 -7.19 17.54 -6.76
N ALA A 79 -7.75 18.69 -6.39
CA ALA A 79 -7.09 19.62 -5.48
C ALA A 79 -7.07 19.12 -4.02
N ASP A 80 -6.13 19.63 -3.21
CA ASP A 80 -6.17 19.45 -1.76
C ASP A 80 -7.43 20.10 -1.17
N SER A 81 -7.95 19.49 -0.11
CA SER A 81 -9.20 19.92 0.53
C SER A 81 -9.17 21.38 1.01
N TRP A 82 -7.98 21.88 1.35
CA TRP A 82 -7.74 23.28 1.74
C TRP A 82 -8.14 24.28 0.65
N PHE A 83 -8.02 23.92 -0.63
CA PHE A 83 -8.35 24.81 -1.75
C PHE A 83 -9.81 24.69 -2.21
N PHE A 84 -10.61 23.79 -1.62
CA PHE A 84 -12.00 23.60 -2.07
C PHE A 84 -12.88 24.82 -1.82
N HIS A 85 -12.62 25.59 -0.77
CA HIS A 85 -13.35 26.83 -0.49
C HIS A 85 -13.19 27.89 -1.59
N ASP A 86 -12.06 27.87 -2.30
CA ASP A 86 -11.80 28.81 -3.40
C ASP A 86 -12.19 28.21 -4.75
N ILE A 87 -11.96 26.91 -4.95
CA ILE A 87 -12.15 26.24 -6.24
C ILE A 87 -13.64 26.00 -6.55
N ILE A 88 -14.38 25.43 -5.59
CA ILE A 88 -15.74 24.94 -5.85
C ILE A 88 -16.71 26.09 -6.18
N PRO A 89 -16.72 27.22 -5.44
CA PRO A 89 -17.60 28.34 -5.79
C PRO A 89 -17.34 28.89 -7.20
N ASN A 90 -16.06 29.01 -7.59
CA ASN A 90 -15.68 29.49 -8.91
C ASN A 90 -16.17 28.57 -10.03
N ILE A 91 -16.03 27.25 -9.86
CA ILE A 91 -16.56 26.26 -10.81
C ILE A 91 -18.10 26.30 -10.88
N ILE A 92 -18.78 26.46 -9.75
CA ILE A 92 -20.25 26.59 -9.74
C ILE A 92 -20.67 27.86 -10.51
N CYS A 93 -19.94 28.97 -10.32
CA CYS A 93 -20.19 30.23 -11.03
C CYS A 93 -19.97 30.12 -12.55
N SER A 94 -19.07 29.26 -13.02
CA SER A 94 -18.85 29.03 -14.47
C SER A 94 -19.97 28.24 -15.15
N LYS A 95 -21.03 27.86 -14.41
CA LYS A 95 -22.21 27.12 -14.86
C LYS A 95 -21.94 25.68 -15.30
N CYS A 96 -20.76 25.13 -15.06
CA CYS A 96 -20.53 23.69 -15.23
C CYS A 96 -21.31 22.91 -14.17
N ARG A 97 -22.20 22.03 -14.60
CA ARG A 97 -23.06 21.24 -13.70
C ARG A 97 -22.49 19.87 -13.36
N ASN A 98 -21.56 19.36 -14.17
CA ASN A 98 -20.94 18.06 -13.95
C ASN A 98 -19.53 18.24 -13.42
N VAL A 99 -19.41 18.25 -12.10
CA VAL A 99 -18.12 18.34 -11.40
C VAL A 99 -17.91 17.08 -10.60
N TYR A 100 -16.75 16.45 -10.75
CA TYR A 100 -16.33 15.31 -9.95
C TYR A 100 -15.08 15.67 -9.17
N VAL A 101 -15.13 15.54 -7.85
CA VAL A 101 -13.99 15.76 -6.97
C VAL A 101 -13.47 14.39 -6.55
N LEU A 102 -12.20 14.10 -6.85
CA LEU A 102 -11.59 12.85 -6.45
C LEU A 102 -11.62 12.73 -4.92
N ASN A 103 -11.97 11.55 -4.44
CA ASN A 103 -11.80 11.21 -3.04
C ASN A 103 -10.34 10.86 -2.72
N ALA A 104 -10.02 10.62 -1.44
CA ALA A 104 -8.65 10.34 -1.00
C ALA A 104 -8.01 9.12 -1.70
N ALA A 105 -8.75 8.02 -1.88
CA ALA A 105 -8.20 6.83 -2.53
C ALA A 105 -7.96 7.04 -4.03
N GLU A 106 -8.86 7.75 -4.71
CA GLU A 106 -8.67 8.05 -6.14
C GLU A 106 -7.47 8.96 -6.33
N LYS A 107 -7.24 9.93 -5.43
CA LYS A 107 -6.04 10.76 -5.45
C LYS A 107 -4.79 9.91 -5.25
N ALA A 108 -4.76 9.04 -4.24
CA ALA A 108 -3.62 8.17 -3.97
C ALA A 108 -3.34 7.22 -5.15
N SER A 109 -4.38 6.56 -5.67
CA SER A 109 -4.31 5.73 -6.88
C SER A 109 -3.76 6.50 -8.09
N ALA A 110 -4.26 7.71 -8.33
CA ALA A 110 -3.80 8.54 -9.45
C ALA A 110 -2.32 8.91 -9.32
N LEU A 111 -1.86 9.24 -8.11
CA LEU A 111 -0.45 9.53 -7.85
C LEU A 111 0.44 8.31 -8.14
N VAL A 112 0.06 7.14 -7.64
CA VAL A 112 0.82 5.90 -7.88
C VAL A 112 0.87 5.57 -9.37
N VAL A 113 -0.26 5.63 -10.08
CA VAL A 113 -0.30 5.35 -11.52
C VAL A 113 0.54 6.34 -12.31
N ALA A 114 0.56 7.63 -11.91
CA ALA A 114 1.45 8.60 -12.51
C ALA A 114 2.93 8.22 -12.34
N LYS A 115 3.31 7.73 -11.16
CA LYS A 115 4.67 7.23 -10.89
C LYS A 115 5.00 5.98 -11.68
N LEU A 116 4.05 5.06 -11.84
CA LEU A 116 4.22 3.88 -12.69
C LEU A 116 4.49 4.27 -14.14
N LYS A 117 3.75 5.25 -14.68
CA LYS A 117 3.99 5.78 -16.02
C LYS A 117 5.34 6.49 -16.15
N GLU A 118 5.72 7.31 -15.18
CA GLU A 118 7.03 7.99 -15.14
C GLU A 118 8.19 6.98 -15.21
N LYS A 119 8.01 5.82 -14.58
CA LYS A 119 8.98 4.72 -14.52
C LYS A 119 8.83 3.70 -15.66
N GLU A 120 7.96 3.96 -16.64
CA GLU A 120 7.70 3.07 -17.78
C GLU A 120 7.31 1.63 -17.35
N ILE A 121 6.60 1.51 -16.22
CA ILE A 121 6.17 0.23 -15.68
C ILE A 121 4.98 -0.30 -16.46
N CYS A 122 5.05 -1.58 -16.85
CA CYS A 122 3.98 -2.25 -17.57
C CYS A 122 2.81 -2.54 -16.62
N VAL A 123 1.66 -1.94 -16.91
CA VAL A 123 0.43 -2.14 -16.17
C VAL A 123 -0.59 -2.82 -17.10
N SER A 124 -1.20 -3.89 -16.60
CA SER A 124 -2.29 -4.61 -17.27
C SER A 124 -3.50 -4.66 -16.35
N ASP A 125 -4.66 -5.08 -16.86
CA ASP A 125 -5.89 -5.21 -16.05
C ASP A 125 -5.71 -6.12 -14.82
N ASP A 126 -4.83 -7.12 -14.92
CA ASP A 126 -4.65 -8.12 -13.88
C ASP A 126 -3.39 -7.90 -13.03
N ILE A 127 -2.32 -7.39 -13.63
CA ILE A 127 -0.96 -7.41 -13.07
C ILE A 127 -0.26 -6.08 -13.29
N ILE A 128 0.51 -5.64 -12.30
CA ILE A 128 1.55 -4.61 -12.40
C ILE A 128 2.91 -5.32 -12.40
N ASP A 129 3.67 -5.18 -13.48
CA ASP A 129 4.98 -5.82 -13.65
C ASP A 129 6.09 -4.85 -13.26
N CYS A 130 6.55 -4.92 -12.01
CA CYS A 130 7.57 -4.04 -11.44
C CYS A 130 9.00 -4.43 -11.89
N GLY A 131 9.14 -5.28 -12.90
CA GLY A 131 10.40 -5.77 -13.44
C GLY A 131 10.99 -6.91 -12.62
N SER A 132 11.37 -6.65 -11.37
CA SER A 132 11.95 -7.67 -10.48
C SER A 132 10.90 -8.58 -9.84
N PHE A 133 9.66 -8.10 -9.73
CA PHE A 133 8.53 -8.85 -9.22
C PHE A 133 7.22 -8.30 -9.81
N LYS A 134 6.16 -9.09 -9.73
CA LYS A 134 4.80 -8.80 -10.19
C LYS A 134 3.82 -8.76 -9.02
N ILE A 135 2.83 -7.88 -9.09
CA ILE A 135 1.75 -7.80 -8.10
C ILE A 135 0.39 -7.65 -8.80
N PRO A 136 -0.73 -8.05 -8.15
CA PRO A 136 -2.05 -7.85 -8.74
C PRO A 136 -2.37 -6.37 -8.93
N ASN A 137 -2.99 -5.99 -10.05
CA ASN A 137 -3.47 -4.63 -10.27
C ASN A 137 -4.79 -4.39 -9.50
N LEU A 138 -4.69 -3.98 -8.23
CA LEU A 138 -5.87 -3.70 -7.41
C LEU A 138 -6.53 -2.35 -7.72
N PHE A 139 -5.84 -1.42 -8.40
CA PHE A 139 -6.42 -0.12 -8.78
C PHE A 139 -7.67 -0.25 -9.67
N LEU A 140 -7.73 -1.30 -10.48
CA LEU A 140 -8.90 -1.66 -11.27
C LEU A 140 -9.85 -2.61 -10.53
N LYS A 141 -9.31 -3.65 -9.89
CA LYS A 141 -10.12 -4.74 -9.30
C LYS A 141 -10.85 -4.33 -8.02
N ALA A 142 -10.30 -3.38 -7.29
CA ALA A 142 -10.86 -2.81 -6.08
C ALA A 142 -11.41 -1.39 -6.31
N LYS A 143 -11.68 -0.98 -7.56
CA LYS A 143 -12.11 0.39 -7.88
C LYS A 143 -13.36 0.88 -7.14
N ASP A 144 -14.21 -0.03 -6.70
CA ASP A 144 -15.42 0.25 -5.92
C ASP A 144 -15.23 0.06 -4.40
N ASP A 145 -14.05 -0.39 -3.97
CA ASP A 145 -13.64 -0.59 -2.59
C ASP A 145 -12.57 0.45 -2.19
N MET A 146 -13.07 1.58 -1.72
CA MET A 146 -12.23 2.74 -1.44
C MET A 146 -11.18 2.50 -0.37
N ALA A 147 -11.51 1.71 0.65
CA ALA A 147 -10.58 1.48 1.76
C ALA A 147 -9.43 0.56 1.33
N SER A 148 -9.72 -0.49 0.55
CA SER A 148 -8.67 -1.33 -0.05
C SER A 148 -7.74 -0.53 -0.97
N LEU A 149 -8.28 0.42 -1.74
CA LEU A 149 -7.46 1.26 -2.64
C LEU A 149 -6.51 2.21 -1.90
N ILE A 150 -6.95 2.82 -0.79
CA ILE A 150 -6.08 3.71 -0.01
C ILE A 150 -4.87 2.92 0.48
N ILE A 151 -5.11 1.75 1.07
CA ILE A 151 -4.05 0.94 1.68
C ILE A 151 -3.13 0.38 0.62
N TYR A 152 -3.69 -0.11 -0.48
CA TYR A 152 -2.86 -0.55 -1.59
C TYR A 152 -1.98 0.58 -2.13
N ALA A 153 -2.50 1.82 -2.25
CA ALA A 153 -1.71 2.95 -2.70
C ALA A 153 -0.62 3.39 -1.70
N LEU A 154 -0.90 3.33 -0.40
CA LEU A 154 0.07 3.61 0.66
C LEU A 154 1.17 2.55 0.69
N GLU A 155 0.80 1.27 0.71
CA GLU A 155 1.76 0.17 0.59
C GLU A 155 2.61 0.31 -0.67
N PHE A 156 2.01 0.69 -1.80
CA PHE A 156 2.76 0.90 -3.03
C PHE A 156 3.89 1.93 -2.86
N GLY A 157 3.62 3.01 -2.10
CA GLY A 157 4.59 4.06 -1.78
C GLY A 157 5.78 3.58 -0.94
N ASP A 158 5.53 2.76 0.08
CA ASP A 158 6.56 2.28 1.01
C ASP A 158 7.23 0.97 0.57
N LEU A 159 6.54 0.12 -0.20
CA LEU A 159 6.96 -1.24 -0.57
C LEU A 159 7.25 -1.45 -2.05
N VAL A 160 6.80 -0.60 -2.96
CA VAL A 160 7.03 -0.85 -4.40
C VAL A 160 7.91 0.22 -5.02
N LEU A 161 7.53 1.50 -4.87
CA LEU A 161 8.29 2.60 -5.45
C LEU A 161 9.76 2.64 -5.04
N PRO A 162 10.16 2.32 -3.79
CA PRO A 162 11.57 2.33 -3.41
C PRO A 162 12.39 1.32 -4.21
N TYR A 163 11.81 0.15 -4.53
CA TYR A 163 12.46 -0.85 -5.40
C TYR A 163 12.49 -0.46 -6.88
N LEU A 164 11.69 0.53 -7.27
CA LEU A 164 11.74 1.19 -8.57
C LEU A 164 12.67 2.43 -8.56
N GLY A 165 13.40 2.65 -7.46
CA GLY A 165 14.27 3.81 -7.27
C GLY A 165 13.49 5.13 -7.17
N ASP A 166 12.31 5.12 -6.55
CA ASP A 166 11.55 6.32 -6.23
C ASP A 166 11.16 6.32 -4.75
N GLU A 167 11.76 7.23 -3.99
CA GLU A 167 11.55 7.39 -2.56
C GLU A 167 10.57 8.54 -2.24
N SER A 168 9.98 9.20 -3.26
CA SER A 168 9.19 10.42 -3.09
C SER A 168 7.82 10.22 -2.42
N MET A 169 7.43 8.96 -2.20
CA MET A 169 6.19 8.56 -1.54
C MET A 169 6.41 7.64 -0.33
N ILE A 170 7.65 7.54 0.16
CA ILE A 170 7.92 6.84 1.43
C ILE A 170 7.36 7.67 2.58
N ASP A 171 6.59 7.04 3.46
CA ASP A 171 6.09 7.61 4.71
C ASP A 171 6.63 6.81 5.91
N GLU A 172 6.42 5.49 5.93
CA GLU A 172 6.78 4.65 7.07
C GLU A 172 8.20 4.07 6.97
N GLY A 173 8.78 4.08 5.78
CA GLY A 173 10.12 3.56 5.48
C GLY A 173 10.09 2.25 4.70
N VAL A 174 11.23 1.92 4.08
CA VAL A 174 11.45 0.66 3.36
C VAL A 174 11.47 -0.55 4.30
N TYR A 175 11.37 -1.77 3.79
CA TYR A 175 11.47 -2.98 4.62
C TYR A 175 12.85 -3.67 4.55
N GLU A 176 13.73 -3.19 3.67
CA GLU A 176 15.09 -3.68 3.50
C GLU A 176 16.06 -2.50 3.64
N TYR A 177 16.99 -2.60 4.58
CA TYR A 177 17.92 -1.54 4.92
C TYR A 177 19.23 -2.12 5.49
N ASN A 178 20.37 -1.66 4.96
CA ASN A 178 21.71 -2.17 5.29
C ASN A 178 21.80 -3.70 5.15
N ASP A 179 22.21 -4.40 6.21
CA ASP A 179 22.38 -5.86 6.25
C ASP A 179 21.06 -6.63 6.39
N VAL A 180 19.93 -5.94 6.56
CA VAL A 180 18.60 -6.54 6.50
C VAL A 180 18.09 -6.39 5.07
N ASN A 181 18.31 -7.41 4.24
CA ASN A 181 18.02 -7.38 2.81
C ASN A 181 17.75 -8.81 2.30
N LEU A 182 16.65 -8.99 1.55
CA LEU A 182 16.28 -10.28 0.99
C LEU A 182 17.34 -10.82 0.02
N GLU A 183 18.13 -9.97 -0.63
CA GLU A 183 19.18 -10.41 -1.59
C GLU A 183 20.34 -11.16 -0.90
N SER A 184 20.50 -10.96 0.41
CA SER A 184 21.50 -11.66 1.21
C SER A 184 21.04 -13.07 1.64
N ILE A 185 19.77 -13.41 1.43
CA ILE A 185 19.20 -14.70 1.79
C ILE A 185 19.44 -15.69 0.64
N PRO A 186 20.00 -16.89 0.91
CA PRO A 186 20.19 -17.88 -0.14
C PRO A 186 18.84 -18.38 -0.68
N GLY A 187 18.82 -18.76 -1.96
CA GLY A 187 17.62 -19.35 -2.58
C GLY A 187 17.07 -20.54 -1.78
N GLY A 188 15.74 -20.61 -1.67
CA GLY A 188 15.05 -21.54 -0.78
C GLY A 188 15.13 -21.19 0.72
N GLY A 189 15.58 -19.97 1.05
CA GLY A 189 15.45 -19.43 2.41
C GLY A 189 14.00 -19.16 2.78
N VAL A 190 13.72 -19.14 4.09
CA VAL A 190 12.37 -19.03 4.64
C VAL A 190 12.10 -17.62 5.16
N VAL A 191 11.04 -17.00 4.68
CA VAL A 191 10.56 -15.68 5.08
C VAL A 191 9.23 -15.80 5.79
N LEU A 192 9.11 -15.20 6.98
CA LEU A 192 7.83 -14.97 7.63
C LEU A 192 7.40 -13.53 7.36
N ASP A 193 6.33 -13.36 6.60
CA ASP A 193 5.70 -12.06 6.33
C ASP A 193 4.52 -11.89 7.30
N CYS A 194 4.78 -11.28 8.45
CA CYS A 194 3.79 -11.11 9.51
C CYS A 194 3.00 -9.81 9.27
N GLY A 195 1.68 -9.95 9.02
CA GLY A 195 0.87 -8.84 8.54
C GLY A 195 1.02 -8.67 7.03
N ALA A 196 0.85 -9.76 6.29
CA ALA A 196 1.12 -9.80 4.85
C ALA A 196 0.16 -8.94 4.02
N ASN A 197 -0.99 -8.55 4.58
CA ASN A 197 -2.02 -7.74 3.95
C ASN A 197 -2.38 -8.23 2.53
N VAL A 198 -2.07 -7.46 1.49
CA VAL A 198 -2.34 -7.82 0.08
C VAL A 198 -1.20 -8.62 -0.57
N GLY A 199 -0.11 -8.85 0.14
CA GLY A 199 1.01 -9.71 -0.26
C GLY A 199 2.13 -9.01 -1.02
N THR A 200 2.21 -7.69 -0.99
CA THR A 200 3.21 -6.92 -1.75
C THR A 200 4.64 -7.32 -1.39
N PHE A 201 4.96 -7.41 -0.09
CA PHE A 201 6.26 -7.89 0.38
C PHE A 201 6.46 -9.39 0.08
N SER A 202 5.44 -10.21 0.34
CA SER A 202 5.43 -11.64 -0.02
C SER A 202 5.77 -11.87 -1.50
N ALA A 203 5.23 -11.06 -2.42
CA ALA A 203 5.53 -11.12 -3.85
C ALA A 203 7.01 -10.88 -4.14
N ARG A 204 7.58 -9.85 -3.52
CA ARG A 204 9.00 -9.52 -3.66
C ARG A 204 9.88 -10.67 -3.17
N ALA A 205 9.64 -11.18 -1.97
CA ALA A 205 10.39 -12.30 -1.41
C ALA A 205 10.27 -13.56 -2.28
N ALA A 206 9.07 -13.91 -2.73
CA ALA A 206 8.85 -15.05 -3.60
C ALA A 206 9.52 -14.90 -4.97
N ALA A 207 9.56 -13.69 -5.54
CA ALA A 207 10.25 -13.42 -6.80
C ALA A 207 11.77 -13.69 -6.72
N MET A 208 12.34 -13.64 -5.52
CA MET A 208 13.75 -13.94 -5.24
C MET A 208 14.02 -15.44 -5.04
N GLY A 209 12.99 -16.28 -5.19
CA GLY A 209 13.09 -17.72 -4.98
C GLY A 209 13.12 -18.11 -3.49
N LEU A 210 12.55 -17.26 -2.64
CA LEU A 210 12.38 -17.54 -1.21
C LEU A 210 11.02 -18.20 -0.97
N ASP A 211 10.95 -18.98 0.10
CA ASP A 211 9.73 -19.64 0.56
C ASP A 211 9.06 -18.76 1.63
N VAL A 212 7.83 -18.30 1.36
CA VAL A 212 7.18 -17.25 2.14
C VAL A 212 5.96 -17.80 2.86
N TYR A 213 5.95 -17.67 4.19
CA TYR A 213 4.78 -17.87 5.02
C TYR A 213 4.16 -16.51 5.36
N ALA A 214 3.06 -16.19 4.69
CA ALA A 214 2.34 -14.94 4.75
C ALA A 214 1.21 -15.02 5.79
N PHE A 215 1.40 -14.40 6.95
CA PHE A 215 0.43 -14.39 8.04
C PHE A 215 -0.53 -13.21 7.90
N GLU A 216 -1.80 -13.52 7.72
CA GLU A 216 -2.87 -12.53 7.63
C GLU A 216 -4.20 -13.14 8.08
N PRO A 217 -4.75 -12.73 9.24
CA PRO A 217 -6.03 -13.24 9.73
C PRO A 217 -7.27 -12.55 9.14
N ALA A 218 -7.14 -11.35 8.55
CA ALA A 218 -8.27 -10.55 8.10
C ALA A 218 -8.82 -11.03 6.73
N PRO A 219 -10.14 -11.28 6.60
CA PRO A 219 -10.73 -11.86 5.39
C PRO A 219 -10.54 -11.02 4.11
N VAL A 220 -10.60 -9.69 4.22
CA VAL A 220 -10.51 -8.81 3.04
C VAL A 220 -9.08 -8.77 2.48
N PRO A 221 -8.04 -8.49 3.29
CA PRO A 221 -6.65 -8.65 2.84
C PRO A 221 -6.35 -10.03 2.24
N ILE A 222 -6.78 -11.13 2.89
CA ILE A 222 -6.60 -12.50 2.38
C ILE A 222 -7.11 -12.65 0.94
N LYS A 223 -8.27 -12.05 0.61
CA LYS A 223 -8.82 -12.12 -0.75
C LYS A 223 -7.83 -11.57 -1.79
N TRP A 224 -7.11 -10.51 -1.46
CA TRP A 224 -6.11 -9.89 -2.32
C TRP A 224 -4.79 -10.66 -2.30
N LEU A 225 -4.36 -11.12 -1.13
CA LEU A 225 -3.19 -11.99 -0.96
C LEU A 225 -3.29 -13.28 -1.79
N GLU A 226 -4.47 -13.88 -1.89
CA GLU A 226 -4.73 -15.04 -2.77
C GLU A 226 -4.50 -14.73 -4.25
N MET A 227 -4.71 -13.48 -4.67
CA MET A 227 -4.37 -13.04 -6.03
C MET A 227 -2.86 -12.95 -6.22
N THR A 228 -2.17 -12.41 -5.23
CA THR A 228 -0.70 -12.31 -5.23
C THR A 228 -0.06 -13.69 -5.25
N LYS A 229 -0.52 -14.61 -4.39
CA LYS A 229 -0.08 -16.01 -4.35
C LYS A 229 -0.13 -16.68 -5.72
N LYS A 230 -1.20 -16.47 -6.50
CA LYS A 230 -1.35 -17.08 -7.83
C LYS A 230 -0.24 -16.70 -8.82
N LEU A 231 0.43 -15.57 -8.61
CA LEU A 231 1.56 -15.13 -9.43
C LEU A 231 2.85 -15.92 -9.12
N TYR A 232 2.96 -16.47 -7.91
CA TYR A 232 4.17 -17.14 -7.40
C TYR A 232 3.97 -18.61 -7.02
N LYS A 233 2.81 -19.18 -7.38
CA LYS A 233 2.48 -20.60 -7.23
C LYS A 233 2.71 -21.09 -5.79
N ASP A 234 3.70 -21.95 -5.60
CA ASP A 234 3.95 -22.70 -4.38
C ASP A 234 4.88 -21.98 -3.40
N SER A 235 5.48 -20.83 -3.79
CA SER A 235 6.40 -20.07 -2.93
C SER A 235 5.71 -19.17 -1.90
N ILE A 236 4.38 -19.03 -1.96
CA ILE A 236 3.61 -18.23 -0.99
C ILE A 236 2.56 -19.12 -0.31
N HIS A 237 2.76 -19.32 0.98
CA HIS A 237 1.87 -20.05 1.88
C HIS A 237 1.07 -19.04 2.72
N ILE A 238 -0.26 -19.07 2.61
CA ILE A 238 -1.13 -18.14 3.34
C ILE A 238 -1.54 -18.78 4.65
N GLU A 239 -1.16 -18.15 5.75
CA GLU A 239 -1.42 -18.58 7.11
C GLU A 239 -2.45 -17.64 7.76
N LYS A 240 -3.64 -18.18 8.02
CA LYS A 240 -4.78 -17.40 8.56
C LYS A 240 -4.74 -17.29 10.07
N TYR A 241 -3.55 -17.00 10.61
CA TYR A 241 -3.29 -16.87 12.03
C TYR A 241 -2.89 -15.44 12.36
N ALA A 242 -3.40 -14.94 13.49
CA ALA A 242 -2.76 -13.83 14.16
C ALA A 242 -1.55 -14.35 14.96
N LEU A 243 -0.49 -13.54 15.08
CA LEU A 243 0.72 -13.92 15.80
C LEU A 243 0.81 -13.23 17.16
N ALA A 244 1.07 -14.01 18.20
CA ALA A 244 1.24 -13.53 19.58
C ALA A 244 2.21 -14.42 20.37
N ASP A 245 2.17 -14.36 21.70
CA ASP A 245 2.90 -15.24 22.62
C ASP A 245 2.05 -16.37 23.23
N TYR A 246 0.88 -16.65 22.64
CA TYR A 246 -0.02 -17.73 23.05
C TYR A 246 -0.69 -18.42 21.85
N GLU A 247 -1.20 -19.63 22.09
CA GLU A 247 -2.06 -20.37 21.14
C GLU A 247 -3.54 -20.18 21.52
N GLY A 248 -4.44 -20.20 20.53
CA GLY A 248 -5.87 -20.27 20.79
C GLY A 248 -6.68 -19.43 19.84
N LYS A 249 -7.70 -18.74 20.38
CA LYS A 249 -8.53 -17.79 19.64
C LYS A 249 -8.56 -16.45 20.36
N THR A 250 -8.67 -15.38 19.59
CA THR A 250 -8.85 -14.03 20.13
C THR A 250 -9.85 -13.24 19.32
N GLN A 251 -10.37 -12.17 19.92
CA GLN A 251 -11.13 -11.17 19.20
C GLN A 251 -10.15 -10.28 18.43
N PHE A 252 -10.34 -10.22 17.12
CA PHE A 252 -9.58 -9.37 16.21
C PHE A 252 -10.44 -8.17 15.80
N TYR A 253 -9.88 -6.99 15.96
CA TYR A 253 -10.54 -5.71 15.78
C TYR A 253 -10.29 -5.23 14.36
N LEU A 254 -11.31 -5.30 13.50
CA LEU A 254 -11.21 -4.75 12.15
C LEU A 254 -11.37 -3.23 12.21
N SER A 255 -10.70 -2.53 11.30
CA SER A 255 -10.87 -1.08 11.14
C SER A 255 -11.83 -0.79 9.99
N ASP A 256 -12.92 -0.08 10.28
CA ASP A 256 -13.87 0.39 9.25
C ASP A 256 -13.26 1.44 8.32
N SER A 257 -12.24 2.15 8.79
CA SER A 257 -11.57 3.22 8.05
C SER A 257 -10.32 2.78 7.31
N SER A 258 -9.73 1.64 7.67
CA SER A 258 -8.48 1.13 7.09
C SER A 258 -8.47 -0.40 7.00
N ILE A 259 -8.87 -0.94 5.84
CA ILE A 259 -8.80 -2.37 5.50
C ILE A 259 -7.34 -2.88 5.49
N GLY A 260 -6.89 -3.49 6.58
CA GLY A 260 -5.50 -3.94 6.75
C GLY A 260 -4.93 -3.53 8.11
N ALA A 261 -5.50 -2.50 8.74
CA ALA A 261 -5.13 -2.07 10.09
C ALA A 261 -5.85 -2.88 11.19
N GLY A 262 -6.00 -4.18 10.97
CA GLY A 262 -6.65 -5.07 11.93
C GLY A 262 -5.70 -5.44 13.06
N SER A 263 -6.18 -5.50 14.29
CA SER A 263 -5.33 -5.73 15.47
C SER A 263 -5.93 -6.74 16.45
N ILE A 264 -5.08 -7.45 17.19
CA ILE A 264 -5.51 -8.28 18.34
C ILE A 264 -5.93 -7.37 19.53
N GLU A 265 -5.31 -6.21 19.67
CA GLU A 265 -5.61 -5.26 20.75
C GLU A 265 -6.69 -4.24 20.32
N ASP A 266 -7.49 -3.77 21.28
CA ASP A 266 -8.44 -2.68 21.03
C ASP A 266 -7.67 -1.35 20.95
N ARG A 267 -7.49 -0.85 19.73
CA ARG A 267 -6.76 0.40 19.46
C ARG A 267 -7.71 1.55 19.15
N GLY A 268 -8.98 1.45 19.58
CA GLY A 268 -10.03 2.42 19.25
C GLY A 268 -10.63 2.20 17.86
N ASN A 269 -10.37 1.04 17.25
CA ASN A 269 -10.96 0.61 16.00
C ASN A 269 -12.48 0.46 16.20
N LYS A 270 -13.27 1.20 15.40
CA LYS A 270 -14.74 1.21 15.48
C LYS A 270 -15.40 0.09 14.67
N GLY A 271 -14.61 -0.78 14.03
CA GLY A 271 -15.14 -1.78 13.12
C GLY A 271 -15.60 -3.08 13.78
N GLU A 272 -16.02 -3.99 12.92
CA GLU A 272 -16.47 -5.33 13.32
C GLU A 272 -15.37 -6.09 14.06
N LYS A 273 -15.76 -6.87 15.07
CA LYS A 273 -14.87 -7.82 15.74
C LYS A 273 -15.11 -9.21 15.17
N ILE A 274 -14.04 -9.89 14.77
CA ILE A 274 -14.10 -11.28 14.30
C ILE A 274 -13.28 -12.17 15.23
N ASP A 275 -13.66 -13.44 15.37
CA ASP A 275 -12.82 -14.42 16.06
C ASP A 275 -11.79 -14.98 15.08
N VAL A 276 -10.51 -14.92 15.46
CA VAL A 276 -9.39 -15.45 14.65
C VAL A 276 -8.58 -16.44 15.47
N ASP A 277 -7.96 -17.40 14.78
CA ASP A 277 -7.00 -18.30 15.41
C ASP A 277 -5.67 -17.57 15.65
N VAL A 278 -5.04 -17.86 16.77
CA VAL A 278 -3.76 -17.28 17.21
C VAL A 278 -2.74 -18.39 17.36
N THR A 279 -1.53 -18.14 16.88
CA THR A 279 -0.38 -19.01 17.10
C THR A 279 0.87 -18.19 17.44
N THR A 280 1.89 -18.87 17.95
CA THR A 280 3.22 -18.33 18.16
C THR A 280 4.14 -18.69 17.00
N VAL A 281 5.14 -17.87 16.73
CA VAL A 281 6.17 -18.17 15.70
C VAL A 281 6.88 -19.48 16.04
N ASP A 282 7.25 -19.69 17.30
CA ASP A 282 7.94 -20.91 17.73
C ASP A 282 7.09 -22.17 17.52
N ASN A 283 5.79 -22.14 17.84
CA ASN A 283 4.89 -23.28 17.61
C ASN A 283 4.67 -23.50 16.11
N PHE A 284 4.54 -22.45 15.32
CA PHE A 284 4.41 -22.55 13.87
C PHE A 284 5.64 -23.24 13.25
N VAL A 285 6.84 -22.80 13.64
CA VAL A 285 8.13 -23.37 13.21
C VAL A 285 8.22 -24.85 13.58
N GLU A 286 7.89 -25.21 14.83
CA GLU A 286 7.92 -26.58 15.32
C GLU A 286 6.91 -27.48 14.59
N LYS A 287 5.65 -27.04 14.47
CA LYS A 287 4.57 -27.80 13.84
C LYS A 287 4.80 -28.06 12.36
N ASN A 288 5.38 -27.08 11.64
CA ASN A 288 5.71 -27.22 10.22
C ASN A 288 7.10 -27.84 9.98
N ASN A 289 7.81 -28.22 11.04
CA ASN A 289 9.16 -28.79 10.99
C ASN A 289 10.15 -27.92 10.19
N LEU A 290 10.04 -26.59 10.31
CA LEU A 290 10.92 -25.67 9.61
C LEU A 290 12.35 -25.81 10.15
N GLN A 291 13.30 -26.05 9.25
CA GLN A 291 14.71 -26.24 9.60
C GLN A 291 15.48 -24.91 9.62
N ARG A 292 14.82 -23.81 9.23
CA ARG A 292 15.39 -22.47 9.15
C ARG A 292 14.27 -21.43 9.13
N VAL A 293 14.60 -20.24 9.60
CA VAL A 293 13.87 -18.98 9.34
C VAL A 293 14.95 -17.94 9.10
N ASP A 294 14.91 -17.28 7.95
CA ASP A 294 15.97 -16.38 7.49
C ASP A 294 15.59 -14.91 7.59
N PHE A 295 14.30 -14.61 7.47
CA PHE A 295 13.79 -13.25 7.53
C PHE A 295 12.42 -13.21 8.21
N ILE A 296 12.19 -12.22 9.06
CA ILE A 296 10.88 -11.90 9.63
C ILE A 296 10.59 -10.42 9.36
N LYS A 297 9.58 -10.17 8.53
CA LYS A 297 8.91 -8.86 8.44
C LYS A 297 7.77 -8.84 9.43
N ALA A 298 7.57 -7.75 10.17
CA ALA A 298 6.35 -7.57 10.95
C ALA A 298 5.78 -6.16 10.87
N ASP A 299 4.52 -6.12 10.48
CA ASP A 299 3.62 -4.96 10.53
C ASP A 299 2.24 -5.48 10.95
N ILE A 300 2.06 -5.69 12.27
CA ILE A 300 0.92 -6.43 12.84
C ILE A 300 0.15 -5.61 13.87
N GLU A 301 0.17 -4.28 13.67
CA GLU A 301 -0.71 -3.35 14.35
C GLU A 301 -0.66 -3.43 15.87
N GLY A 302 0.54 -3.51 16.44
CA GLY A 302 0.81 -3.45 17.88
C GLY A 302 1.12 -4.81 18.52
N ALA A 303 0.89 -5.91 17.79
CA ALA A 303 1.19 -7.24 18.28
C ALA A 303 2.69 -7.63 18.16
N GLU A 304 3.56 -6.76 17.64
CA GLU A 304 4.97 -7.06 17.36
C GLU A 304 5.70 -7.61 18.59
N ARG A 305 5.46 -7.02 19.77
CA ARG A 305 6.07 -7.46 21.02
C ARG A 305 5.61 -8.84 21.45
N GLN A 306 4.32 -9.12 21.31
CA GLN A 306 3.75 -10.42 21.65
C GLN A 306 4.30 -11.48 20.70
N MET A 307 4.30 -11.20 19.40
CA MET A 307 4.89 -12.06 18.37
C MET A 307 6.38 -12.35 18.63
N LEU A 308 7.19 -11.34 18.98
CA LEU A 308 8.60 -11.53 19.33
C LEU A 308 8.78 -12.40 20.58
N ARG A 309 7.93 -12.25 21.61
CA ARG A 309 7.95 -13.13 22.80
C ARG A 309 7.59 -14.58 22.45
N GLY A 310 6.68 -14.77 21.50
CA GLY A 310 6.32 -16.05 20.90
C GLY A 310 7.36 -16.58 19.89
N ALA A 311 8.41 -15.83 19.58
CA ALA A 311 9.47 -16.19 18.63
C ALA A 311 10.84 -16.43 19.29
N ARG A 312 10.93 -16.47 20.62
CA ARG A 312 12.22 -16.49 21.34
C ARG A 312 13.13 -17.64 20.93
N LYS A 313 12.61 -18.86 20.73
CA LYS A 313 13.43 -19.99 20.28
C LYS A 313 13.90 -19.80 18.85
N THR A 314 13.03 -19.28 17.98
CA THR A 314 13.33 -18.98 16.57
C THR A 314 14.43 -17.91 16.46
N LEU A 315 14.30 -16.81 17.19
CA LEU A 315 15.29 -15.73 17.26
C LEU A 315 16.65 -16.23 17.76
N LYS A 316 16.65 -17.15 18.73
CA LYS A 316 17.86 -17.75 19.30
C LYS A 316 18.53 -18.75 18.36
N ASN A 317 17.74 -19.64 17.75
CA ASN A 317 18.26 -20.81 17.04
C ASN A 317 18.59 -20.52 15.57
N PHE A 318 17.81 -19.65 14.92
CA PHE A 318 17.96 -19.34 13.49
C PHE A 318 18.49 -17.94 13.21
N ALA A 319 18.37 -17.03 14.18
CA ALA A 319 18.84 -15.65 14.06
C ALA A 319 18.40 -14.95 12.74
N PRO A 320 17.10 -14.96 12.39
CA PRO A 320 16.61 -14.34 11.16
C PRO A 320 16.92 -12.83 11.13
N GLN A 321 17.07 -12.28 9.94
CA GLN A 321 17.01 -10.83 9.76
C GLN A 321 15.60 -10.33 10.13
N LEU A 322 15.52 -9.20 10.82
CA LEU A 322 14.26 -8.63 11.30
C LEU A 322 14.02 -7.27 10.68
N SER A 323 12.79 -7.02 10.24
CA SER A 323 12.30 -5.72 9.77
C SER A 323 10.92 -5.46 10.38
N LEU A 324 10.86 -4.64 11.42
CA LEU A 324 9.69 -4.50 12.31
C LEU A 324 9.23 -3.05 12.41
N CYS A 325 7.92 -2.80 12.33
CA CYS A 325 7.33 -1.49 12.58
C CYS A 325 7.46 -1.07 14.05
N THR A 326 7.78 0.21 14.32
CA THR A 326 8.07 0.74 15.67
C THR A 326 7.15 1.89 16.11
N TYR A 327 6.01 2.08 15.46
CA TYR A 327 5.15 3.26 15.67
C TYR A 327 3.79 2.91 16.27
N HIS A 328 3.54 1.65 16.62
CA HIS A 328 2.23 1.21 17.09
C HIS A 328 2.02 1.50 18.58
N CYS A 329 3.06 1.36 19.39
CA CYS A 329 3.03 1.61 20.81
C CYS A 329 4.24 2.47 21.22
N PHE A 330 4.04 3.36 22.21
CA PHE A 330 4.99 4.44 22.53
C PHE A 330 6.41 3.97 22.91
N ASP A 331 6.53 2.78 23.49
CA ASP A 331 7.77 2.15 23.95
C ASP A 331 8.24 0.98 23.04
N ASP A 332 7.76 0.91 21.79
CA ASP A 332 8.09 -0.19 20.86
C ASP A 332 9.60 -0.35 20.66
N ILE A 333 10.29 0.77 20.46
CA ILE A 333 11.75 0.81 20.27
C ILE A 333 12.48 0.10 21.43
N SER A 334 12.17 0.49 22.68
CA SER A 334 12.82 -0.10 23.86
C SER A 334 12.38 -1.55 24.09
N ALA A 335 11.06 -1.80 24.07
CA ALA A 335 10.52 -3.10 24.43
C ALA A 335 10.92 -4.20 23.45
N MET A 336 10.88 -3.92 22.13
CA MET A 336 11.29 -4.90 21.12
C MET A 336 12.78 -5.17 21.18
N THR A 337 13.60 -4.14 21.41
CA THR A 337 15.05 -4.30 21.57
C THR A 337 15.41 -5.20 22.74
N ASP A 338 14.78 -4.98 23.89
CA ASP A 338 15.00 -5.82 25.07
C ASP A 338 14.62 -7.27 24.76
N ILE A 339 13.45 -7.51 24.15
CA ILE A 339 13.01 -8.87 23.80
C ILE A 339 13.97 -9.55 22.81
N ILE A 340 14.44 -8.83 21.78
CA ILE A 340 15.36 -9.36 20.77
C ILE A 340 16.71 -9.72 21.39
N LEU A 341 17.28 -8.83 22.20
CA LEU A 341 18.60 -9.04 22.83
C LEU A 341 18.55 -10.07 23.96
N GLU A 342 17.43 -10.18 24.68
CA GLU A 342 17.18 -11.26 25.63
C GLU A 342 17.16 -12.63 24.95
N ALA A 343 16.54 -12.72 23.77
CA ALA A 343 16.48 -13.96 23.00
C ALA A 343 17.84 -14.33 22.40
N ASN A 344 18.56 -13.34 21.88
CA ASN A 344 19.89 -13.51 21.30
C ASN A 344 20.72 -12.21 21.40
N PRO A 345 21.73 -12.14 22.30
CA PRO A 345 22.50 -10.92 22.53
C PRO A 345 23.46 -10.56 21.39
N ASN A 346 23.57 -11.39 20.35
CA ASN A 346 24.44 -11.14 19.20
C ASN A 346 23.77 -10.29 18.10
N TYR A 347 22.48 -9.97 18.24
CA TYR A 347 21.80 -9.08 17.29
C TYR A 347 22.43 -7.68 17.33
N LYS A 348 22.74 -7.17 16.14
CA LYS A 348 22.89 -5.74 15.89
C LYS A 348 21.53 -5.17 15.55
N ILE A 349 21.21 -4.00 16.11
CA ILE A 349 19.92 -3.35 15.95
C ILE A 349 20.15 -1.92 15.46
N VAL A 350 19.45 -1.53 14.40
CA VAL A 350 19.46 -0.18 13.83
C VAL A 350 18.02 0.29 13.66
N TYR A 351 17.80 1.59 13.81
CA TYR A 351 16.51 2.22 13.59
C TYR A 351 16.63 3.22 12.44
N ALA A 352 15.64 3.19 11.56
CA ALA A 352 15.50 4.20 10.52
C ALA A 352 14.01 4.34 10.16
N TRP A 353 13.59 5.57 9.84
CA TRP A 353 12.17 5.92 9.67
C TRP A 353 11.34 5.47 10.88
N LYS A 354 10.27 4.69 10.65
CA LYS A 354 9.41 4.15 11.69
C LYS A 354 9.63 2.63 11.87
N LYS A 355 10.87 2.15 11.65
CA LYS A 355 11.21 0.72 11.63
C LYS A 355 12.49 0.39 12.40
N LEU A 356 12.51 -0.82 12.95
CA LEU A 356 13.65 -1.49 13.58
C LEU A 356 14.16 -2.57 12.63
N TYR A 357 15.46 -2.54 12.36
CA TYR A 357 16.18 -3.54 11.58
C TYR A 357 17.17 -4.27 12.48
N ALA A 358 17.17 -5.60 12.47
CA ALA A 358 18.11 -6.38 13.26
C ALA A 358 18.67 -7.58 12.50
N TRP A 359 19.96 -7.88 12.73
CA TRP A 359 20.63 -9.05 12.15
C TRP A 359 21.77 -9.52 13.05
N VAL A 360 22.22 -10.76 12.84
CA VAL A 360 23.46 -11.29 13.44
C VAL A 360 24.50 -11.41 12.34
N GLU A 361 25.72 -10.90 12.58
CA GLU A 361 26.83 -11.07 11.64
C GLU A 361 27.23 -12.54 11.54
N LYS A 362 27.41 -13.03 10.31
CA LYS A 362 27.81 -14.41 10.02
C LYS A 362 29.31 -14.58 9.96
#